data_AF-A0A9E5UD55-F1
#
_entry.id   AF-A0A9E5UD55-F1
#
_cell.length_a   1.000
_cell.length_b   1.000
_cell.length_c   1.000
_cell.angle_alpha   90.00
_cell.angle_beta   90.00
_cell.angle_gamma   90.00
#
_symmetry.space_group_name_H-M   'P 1'
#
loop_
_entity.id
_entity.type
_entity.pdbx_description
1 polymer ?
#
loop_
_entity_poly.entity_id
_entity_poly.type
_entity_poly.pdbx_seq_one_letter_code
_entity_poly.pdbx_strand_id
1 'polypeptide(L)'
;MDFTREIRTVGKVEYDEEKLYTVTTKISGWIEKLYVNYTGEIVQEGDPLLEIYSPELVTTQEEYLLALNTNKMVSGSSFESIRKGGQSLLESTRKRLKY
;
A
#
# COMPACT_ATOMS: atom_id res chain seq x y z
N MET A 1 44.77 44.64 -0.05
CA MET A 1 44.28 44.58 -1.45
C MET A 1 43.28 43.45 -1.49
N ASP A 2 42.00 43.77 -1.68
CA ASP A 2 40.96 42.76 -1.86
C ASP A 2 41.08 42.14 -3.24
N PHE A 3 41.15 40.81 -3.29
CA PHE A 3 41.16 40.03 -4.51
C PHE A 3 39.80 39.41 -4.72
N THR A 4 38.94 40.06 -5.49
CA THR A 4 37.65 39.51 -5.93
C THR A 4 37.77 39.06 -7.38
N ARG A 5 37.32 37.84 -7.69
CA ARG A 5 37.29 37.29 -9.05
C ARG A 5 35.85 37.02 -9.45
N GLU A 6 35.38 37.74 -10.47
CA GLU A 6 34.06 37.47 -11.07
C GLU A 6 34.15 36.20 -11.92
N ILE A 7 33.26 35.24 -11.66
CA ILE A 7 33.11 34.01 -12.45
C ILE A 7 31.72 34.02 -13.05
N ARG A 8 31.63 33.89 -14.38
CA ARG A 8 30.37 33.69 -15.09
C ARG A 8 30.20 32.21 -15.40
N THR A 9 29.08 31.67 -14.97
CA THR A 9 28.69 30.27 -15.20
C THR A 9 27.20 30.21 -15.52
N VAL A 10 26.74 29.04 -15.96
CA VAL A 10 25.33 28.73 -16.18
C VAL A 10 24.79 27.87 -15.04
N GLY A 11 23.49 27.97 -14.80
CA GLY A 11 22.75 27.10 -13.89
C GLY A 11 21.65 26.35 -14.64
N LYS A 12 21.24 25.19 -14.11
CA LYS A 12 20.12 24.41 -14.63
C LYS A 12 18.96 24.53 -13.65
N VAL A 13 17.75 24.72 -14.19
CA VAL A 13 16.51 24.61 -13.41
C VAL A 13 16.07 23.16 -13.47
N GLU A 14 15.96 22.52 -12.32
CA GLU A 14 15.53 21.13 -12.16
C GLU A 14 14.38 21.04 -11.14
N TYR A 15 13.74 19.87 -11.08
CA TYR A 15 12.75 19.59 -10.07
C TYR A 15 13.38 19.61 -8.67
N ASP A 16 12.60 20.07 -7.70
CA ASP A 16 12.95 19.96 -6.28
C ASP A 16 12.89 18.48 -5.88
N GLU A 17 14.04 17.84 -5.69
CA GLU A 17 14.14 16.40 -5.40
C GLU A 17 13.39 16.02 -4.12
N GLU A 18 13.25 16.94 -3.15
CA GLU A 18 12.50 16.70 -1.92
C GLU A 18 10.98 16.58 -2.14
N LYS A 19 10.51 17.02 -3.32
CA LYS A 19 9.09 16.98 -3.73
C LYS A 19 8.81 15.93 -4.80
N LEU A 20 9.77 15.05 -5.08
CA LEU A 20 9.58 13.94 -6.01
C LEU A 20 9.06 12.71 -5.26
N TYR A 21 7.91 12.18 -5.71
CA TYR A 21 7.27 11.02 -5.10
C TYR A 21 7.15 9.88 -6.11
N THR A 22 7.46 8.66 -5.67
CA THR A 22 7.23 7.43 -6.44
C THR A 22 6.12 6.65 -5.76
N VAL A 23 5.01 6.45 -6.46
CA VAL A 23 3.87 5.66 -5.98
C VAL A 23 3.95 4.26 -6.56
N THR A 24 4.05 3.26 -5.69
CA THR A 24 4.12 1.84 -6.08
C THR A 24 3.01 1.06 -5.40
N THR A 25 2.43 0.08 -6.09
CA THR A 25 1.45 -0.83 -5.50
C THR A 25 2.12 -1.74 -4.48
N LYS A 26 1.48 -1.93 -3.31
CA LYS A 26 1.94 -2.90 -2.30
C LYS A 26 1.52 -4.34 -2.61
N ILE A 27 0.60 -4.50 -3.54
CA ILE A 27 -0.01 -5.76 -3.93
C ILE A 27 0.21 -6.01 -5.42
N SER A 28 0.23 -7.29 -5.77
CA SER A 28 0.18 -7.73 -7.17
C SER A 28 -1.25 -7.71 -7.67
N GLY A 29 -1.47 -7.31 -8.92
CA GLY A 29 -2.81 -7.22 -9.48
C GLY A 29 -2.86 -6.74 -10.92
N TRP A 30 -4.08 -6.55 -11.41
CA TRP A 30 -4.39 -6.07 -12.75
C TRP A 30 -4.95 -4.65 -12.65
N ILE A 31 -4.48 -3.75 -13.50
CA ILE A 31 -5.08 -2.42 -13.63
C ILE A 31 -6.45 -2.59 -14.28
N GLU A 32 -7.50 -2.14 -13.60
CA GLU A 32 -8.87 -2.14 -14.13
C GLU A 32 -9.17 -0.82 -14.86
N LYS A 33 -8.64 0.28 -14.33
CA LYS A 33 -8.80 1.61 -14.90
C LYS A 33 -7.56 2.45 -14.66
N LEU A 34 -7.15 3.19 -15.68
CA LEU A 34 -6.05 4.14 -15.59
C LEU A 34 -6.60 5.54 -15.78
N TYR A 35 -6.44 6.39 -14.77
CA TYR A 35 -6.90 7.79 -14.80
C TYR A 35 -5.85 8.72 -15.39
N VAL A 36 -4.58 8.43 -15.11
CA VAL A 36 -3.42 9.18 -15.59
C VAL A 36 -2.64 8.31 -16.55
N ASN A 37 -2.62 8.65 -17.83
CA ASN A 37 -2.15 7.74 -18.88
C ASN A 37 -0.97 8.28 -19.72
N TYR A 38 -0.46 9.48 -19.42
CA TYR A 38 0.74 10.01 -20.05
C TYR A 38 1.63 10.79 -19.07
N THR A 39 2.93 10.81 -19.37
CA THR A 39 3.92 11.56 -18.59
C THR A 39 3.72 13.07 -18.77
N GLY A 40 3.73 13.80 -17.65
CA GLY A 40 3.56 15.26 -17.64
C GLY A 40 2.11 15.72 -17.46
N GLU A 41 1.17 14.78 -17.29
CA GLU A 41 -0.16 15.09 -16.81
C GLU A 41 -0.10 15.68 -15.39
N ILE A 42 -0.85 16.76 -15.17
CA ILE A 42 -0.86 17.47 -13.88
C ILE A 42 -1.86 16.76 -12.95
N VAL A 43 -1.39 16.40 -11.76
CA VAL A 43 -2.21 15.77 -10.70
C VAL A 43 -2.03 16.51 -9.38
N GLN A 44 -3.01 16.39 -8.50
CA GLN A 44 -2.99 16.91 -7.14
C GLN A 44 -2.99 15.77 -6.12
N GLU A 45 -2.64 16.09 -4.88
CA GLU A 45 -2.73 15.13 -3.78
C GLU A 45 -4.16 14.61 -3.63
N GLY A 46 -4.31 13.29 -3.62
CA GLY A 46 -5.61 12.62 -3.50
C GLY A 46 -6.28 12.29 -4.82
N ASP A 47 -5.75 12.75 -5.96
CA ASP A 47 -6.28 12.37 -7.27
C ASP A 47 -6.12 10.86 -7.50
N PRO A 48 -7.16 10.17 -8.02
CA PRO A 48 -7.05 8.77 -8.37
C PRO A 48 -6.10 8.62 -9.56
N LEU A 49 -5.08 7.78 -9.42
CA LEU A 49 -4.13 7.49 -10.51
C LEU A 49 -4.55 6.25 -11.31
N LEU A 50 -4.99 5.19 -10.62
CA LEU A 50 -5.46 3.94 -11.19
C LEU A 50 -6.39 3.19 -10.23
N GLU A 51 -7.16 2.26 -10.77
CA GLU A 51 -7.84 1.18 -10.04
C GLU A 51 -7.12 -0.14 -10.29
N ILE A 52 -6.94 -0.93 -9.23
CA ILE A 52 -6.23 -2.22 -9.29
C ILE A 52 -7.06 -3.31 -8.61
N TYR A 53 -7.18 -4.43 -9.31
CA TYR A 53 -7.75 -5.66 -8.77
C TYR A 53 -6.65 -6.65 -8.39
N SER A 54 -6.73 -7.20 -7.17
CA SER A 54 -5.80 -8.21 -6.66
C SER A 54 -6.54 -9.45 -6.16
N PRO A 55 -6.53 -10.56 -6.90
CA PRO A 55 -7.08 -11.84 -6.46
C PRO A 55 -6.43 -12.36 -5.18
N GLU A 56 -5.13 -12.12 -4.98
CA GLU A 56 -4.43 -12.53 -3.76
C GLU A 56 -4.98 -11.77 -2.54
N LEU A 57 -5.21 -10.46 -2.68
CA LEU A 57 -5.83 -9.66 -1.63
C LEU A 57 -7.27 -10.11 -1.37
N VAL A 58 -8.07 -10.35 -2.42
CA VAL A 58 -9.45 -10.85 -2.30
C VAL A 58 -9.49 -12.20 -1.59
N THR A 59 -8.64 -13.13 -2.01
CA THR A 59 -8.52 -14.46 -1.37
C THR A 59 -8.18 -14.32 0.12
N THR A 60 -7.23 -13.44 0.45
CA THR A 60 -6.84 -13.21 1.85
C THR A 60 -7.97 -12.58 2.67
N GLN A 61 -8.79 -11.71 2.06
CA GLN A 61 -9.98 -11.15 2.71
C GLN A 61 -11.03 -12.24 3.00
N GLU A 62 -11.29 -13.13 2.05
CA GLU A 62 -12.20 -14.27 2.24
C GLU A 62 -11.72 -15.21 3.36
N GLU A 63 -10.42 -15.52 3.39
CA GLU A 63 -9.81 -16.32 4.45
C GLU A 63 -9.95 -15.65 5.83
N TYR A 64 -9.76 -14.33 5.91
CA TYR A 64 -9.94 -13.57 7.14
C TYR A 64 -11.40 -13.62 7.63
N LEU A 65 -12.37 -13.48 6.73
CA LEU A 65 -13.80 -13.59 7.07
C LEU A 65 -14.15 -15.00 7.57
N LEU A 66 -13.59 -16.04 6.93
CA LEU A 66 -13.74 -17.42 7.39
C LEU A 66 -13.13 -17.63 8.78
N ALA A 67 -11.93 -17.09 9.03
CA ALA A 67 -11.26 -17.16 10.33
C ALA A 67 -12.07 -16.42 11.41
N LEU A 68 -12.66 -15.26 11.08
CA LEU A 68 -13.50 -14.50 11.98
C LEU A 68 -14.76 -15.27 12.39
N ASN A 69 -15.43 -15.90 11.43
CA ASN A 69 -16.60 -16.74 11.70
C ASN A 69 -16.23 -17.98 12.52
N THR A 70 -15.11 -18.63 12.19
CA THR A 70 -14.58 -19.77 12.95
C THR A 70 -14.30 -19.39 14.40
N ASN A 71 -13.60 -18.27 14.64
CA ASN A 71 -13.31 -17.77 15.97
C ASN A 71 -14.58 -17.50 16.78
N LYS A 72 -15.63 -16.93 16.16
CA LYS A 72 -16.94 -16.72 16.80
C LYS A 72 -17.58 -18.05 17.21
N MET A 73 -17.62 -19.05 16.32
CA MET A 73 -18.21 -20.36 16.60
C MET A 73 -17.49 -21.07 17.75
N VAL A 74 -16.15 -21.03 17.77
CA VAL A 74 -15.38 -21.76 18.78
C VAL A 74 -15.22 -21.01 20.10
N SER A 75 -15.59 -19.73 20.16
CA SER A 75 -15.45 -18.90 21.37
C SER A 75 -16.20 -19.47 22.59
N GLY A 76 -17.33 -20.16 22.36
CA GLY A 76 -18.11 -20.84 23.39
C GLY A 76 -17.65 -22.26 23.75
N SER A 77 -16.57 -22.76 23.14
CA SER A 77 -16.06 -24.11 23.42
C SER A 77 -15.52 -24.23 24.85
N SER A 78 -15.85 -25.34 25.52
CA SER A 78 -15.30 -25.71 26.84
C SER A 78 -13.81 -26.03 26.79
N PHE A 79 -13.25 -26.28 25.60
CA PHE A 79 -11.85 -26.61 25.41
C PHE A 79 -11.02 -25.36 25.09
N GLU A 80 -10.10 -25.00 25.98
CA GLU A 80 -9.23 -23.82 25.82
C GLU A 80 -8.38 -23.88 24.55
N SER A 81 -7.88 -25.06 24.18
CA SER A 81 -7.09 -25.28 22.97
C SER A 81 -7.86 -24.87 21.70
N ILE A 82 -9.16 -25.16 21.64
CA ILE A 82 -10.01 -24.82 20.49
C ILE A 82 -10.22 -23.31 20.40
N ARG A 83 -10.46 -22.63 21.55
CA ARG A 83 -10.57 -21.17 21.59
C ARG A 83 -9.28 -20.48 21.14
N LYS A 84 -8.13 -20.93 21.66
CA LYS A 84 -6.82 -20.39 21.27
C LYS A 84 -6.50 -20.63 19.79
N GLY A 85 -6.88 -21.80 19.26
CA GLY A 85 -6.74 -22.10 17.83
C GLY A 85 -7.52 -21.12 16.94
N GLY A 86 -8.78 -20.85 17.28
CA GLY A 86 -9.61 -19.88 16.56
C GLY A 86 -9.03 -18.46 16.59
N GLN A 87 -8.54 -18.01 17.75
CA GLN A 87 -7.92 -16.69 17.90
C GLN A 87 -6.62 -16.58 17.10
N SER A 88 -5.77 -17.60 17.14
CA SER A 88 -4.51 -17.64 16.40
C SER A 88 -4.72 -17.58 14.89
N LEU A 89 -5.73 -18.31 14.38
CA LEU A 89 -6.10 -18.28 12.96
C LEU A 89 -6.58 -16.87 12.54
N LEU A 90 -7.41 -16.23 13.37
CA LEU A 90 -7.89 -14.87 13.12
C LEU A 90 -6.75 -13.85 13.09
N GLU A 91 -5.82 -13.93 14.04
CA GLU A 91 -4.68 -13.00 14.08
C GLU A 91 -3.72 -13.23 12.92
N SER A 92 -3.50 -14.48 12.50
CA SER A 92 -2.61 -14.81 11.39
C SER A 92 -3.14 -14.28 10.05
N THR A 93 -4.43 -14.45 9.79
CA THR A 93 -5.08 -13.92 8.58
C THR A 93 -5.15 -12.39 8.61
N ARG A 94 -5.43 -11.77 9.76
CA ARG A 94 -5.37 -10.31 9.94
C ARG A 94 -3.99 -9.75 9.65
N LYS A 95 -2.95 -10.43 10.12
CA LYS A 95 -1.57 -10.02 9.93
C LYS A 95 -1.20 -10.04 8.44
N ARG A 96 -1.68 -11.02 7.67
CA ARG A 96 -1.45 -11.08 6.21
C ARG A 96 -2.05 -9.88 5.47
N LEU A 97 -3.24 -9.39 5.87
CA LEU A 97 -3.87 -8.21 5.27
C LEU A 97 -3.17 -6.87 5.56
N LYS A 98 -2.28 -6.82 6.55
CA LYS A 98 -1.58 -5.58 6.93
C LYS A 98 -0.29 -5.34 6.14
N TYR A 99 0.21 -6.37 5.46
CA TYR A 99 1.39 -6.29 4.60
C TYR A 99 0.95 -6.04 3.16
#